data_AF-A0A178BLR3-F1
#
_entry.id   AF-A0A178BLR3-F1
#
_cell.length_a   1.000
_cell.length_b   1.000
_cell.length_c   1.000
_cell.angle_alpha   90.00
_cell.angle_beta   90.00
_cell.angle_gamma   90.00
#
_symmetry.space_group_name_H-M   'P 1'
#
loop_
_entity.id
_entity.type
_entity.pdbx_description
1 polymer ?
#
loop_
_entity_poly.entity_id
_entity_poly.type
_entity_poly.pdbx_seq_one_letter_code
_entity_poly.pdbx_strand_id
1 'polypeptide(L)'
;MATDPFDDLLELENDYYKEGYDAGVADSTYAGMIEGKVFGIEKGYEKALELGKLHGRALIWRERSSLSEEAVQMDNAKSETLDSLRLGEVVNRLSQLSDNTRFRRHIDGLYTSSDGSTVAKDNSDEAVTEFDDRVARAKAKAKVIANIVGESLNSTPASNVGIEDATGLQARH
;
A
#
# COMPACT_ATOMS: atom_id res chain seq x y z
N MET A 1 -40.57 -54.70 -18.59
CA MET A 1 -41.64 -54.05 -17.79
C MET A 1 -41.79 -52.65 -18.34
N ALA A 2 -43.01 -52.18 -18.59
CA ALA A 2 -43.23 -50.83 -19.07
C ALA A 2 -42.91 -49.86 -17.92
N THR A 3 -42.01 -48.91 -18.15
CA THR A 3 -41.76 -47.78 -17.25
C THR A 3 -43.05 -46.99 -17.10
N ASP A 4 -43.46 -46.67 -15.88
CA ASP A 4 -44.67 -45.87 -15.67
C ASP A 4 -44.40 -44.45 -16.19
N PRO A 5 -45.22 -43.93 -17.13
CA PRO A 5 -45.02 -42.59 -17.68
C PRO A 5 -45.11 -41.45 -16.64
N PHE A 6 -45.54 -41.72 -15.41
CA PHE A 6 -45.56 -40.74 -14.32
C PHE A 6 -44.38 -40.86 -13.34
N ASP A 7 -43.52 -41.88 -13.46
CA ASP A 7 -42.34 -42.02 -12.59
C ASP A 7 -41.41 -40.80 -12.71
N ASP A 8 -41.17 -40.32 -13.93
CA ASP A 8 -40.35 -39.13 -14.20
C ASP A 8 -40.95 -37.85 -13.59
N LEU A 9 -42.28 -37.76 -13.45
CA LEU A 9 -42.95 -36.61 -12.84
C LEU A 9 -42.79 -36.59 -11.32
N LEU A 10 -42.67 -37.77 -10.70
CA LEU A 10 -42.44 -37.91 -9.26
C LEU A 10 -41.00 -37.52 -8.88
N GLU A 11 -40.04 -37.68 -9.79
CA GLU A 11 -38.63 -37.30 -9.59
C GLU A 11 -38.32 -35.85 -10.01
N LEU A 12 -39.20 -35.23 -10.80
CA LEU A 12 -39.02 -33.89 -11.38
C LEU A 12 -38.62 -32.79 -10.37
N GLU A 13 -39.24 -32.79 -9.19
CA GLU A 13 -38.91 -31.81 -8.13
C GLU A 13 -37.46 -32.01 -7.64
N ASN A 14 -37.04 -33.25 -7.41
CA ASN A 14 -35.68 -33.55 -6.97
C ASN A 14 -34.66 -33.22 -8.06
N ASP A 15 -35.01 -33.40 -9.33
CA ASP A 15 -34.15 -33.06 -10.45
C ASP A 15 -33.95 -31.55 -10.58
N TYR A 16 -35.02 -30.76 -10.47
CA TYR A 16 -34.91 -29.30 -10.45
C TYR A 16 -34.20 -28.76 -9.21
N TYR A 17 -34.34 -29.40 -8.04
CA TYR A 17 -33.55 -29.04 -6.87
C TYR A 17 -32.06 -29.30 -7.08
N LYS A 18 -31.70 -30.47 -7.62
CA LYS A 18 -30.29 -30.79 -7.93
C LYS A 18 -29.74 -29.86 -8.98
N GLU A 19 -30.50 -29.60 -10.05
CA GLU A 19 -30.12 -28.67 -11.11
C GLU A 19 -29.86 -27.27 -10.54
N GLY A 20 -30.78 -26.75 -9.72
CA GLY A 20 -30.62 -25.45 -9.08
C GLY A 20 -29.44 -25.40 -8.10
N TYR A 21 -29.21 -26.48 -7.35
CA TYR A 21 -28.07 -26.60 -6.44
C TYR A 21 -26.75 -26.62 -7.21
N ASP A 22 -26.63 -27.47 -8.22
CA ASP A 22 -25.41 -27.61 -9.03
C ASP A 22 -25.12 -26.33 -9.80
N ALA A 23 -26.16 -25.67 -10.35
CA ALA A 23 -26.03 -24.36 -10.97
C ALA A 23 -25.56 -23.29 -9.96
N GLY A 24 -26.13 -23.29 -8.75
CA GLY A 24 -25.73 -22.36 -7.68
C GLY A 24 -24.30 -22.60 -7.20
N VAL A 25 -23.86 -23.86 -7.07
CA VAL A 25 -22.48 -24.21 -6.71
C VAL A 25 -21.52 -23.79 -7.84
N ALA A 26 -21.87 -24.05 -9.10
CA ALA A 26 -21.06 -23.64 -10.23
C ALA A 26 -20.89 -22.11 -10.32
N ASP A 27 -21.99 -21.36 -10.15
CA ASP A 27 -21.94 -19.89 -10.19
C ASP A 27 -21.19 -19.31 -8.98
N SER A 28 -21.47 -19.81 -7.77
CA SER A 28 -20.80 -19.32 -6.56
C SER A 28 -19.30 -19.60 -6.53
N THR A 29 -18.84 -20.75 -7.04
CA THR A 29 -17.40 -21.05 -7.13
C THR A 29 -16.71 -20.13 -8.12
N TYR A 30 -17.32 -19.84 -9.26
CA TYR A 30 -16.80 -18.88 -10.23
C TYR A 30 -16.78 -17.45 -9.65
N ALA A 31 -17.89 -17.01 -9.08
CA ALA A 31 -18.02 -15.69 -8.47
C ALA A 31 -16.99 -15.49 -7.34
N GLY A 32 -16.84 -16.48 -6.45
CA GLY A 32 -15.88 -16.45 -5.36
C GLY A 32 -14.42 -16.37 -5.84
N MET A 33 -14.08 -17.06 -6.93
CA MET A 33 -12.74 -16.95 -7.53
C MET A 33 -12.47 -15.55 -8.08
N ILE A 34 -13.45 -14.93 -8.75
CA ILE A 34 -13.29 -13.58 -9.29
C ILE A 34 -13.19 -12.56 -8.17
N GLU A 35 -14.07 -12.65 -7.17
CA GLU A 35 -14.05 -11.77 -6.00
C GLU A 35 -12.71 -11.86 -5.27
N GLY A 36 -12.23 -13.08 -5.01
CA GLY A 36 -10.94 -13.29 -4.36
C GLY A 36 -9.76 -12.67 -5.13
N LYS A 37 -9.77 -12.77 -6.47
CA LYS A 37 -8.75 -12.13 -7.32
C LYS A 37 -8.80 -10.61 -7.23
N VAL A 38 -9.99 -10.02 -7.35
CA VAL A 38 -10.17 -8.56 -7.28
C VAL A 38 -9.73 -8.04 -5.91
N PHE A 39 -10.19 -8.69 -4.84
CA PHE A 39 -9.83 -8.33 -3.47
C PHE A 39 -8.32 -8.44 -3.22
N GLY A 40 -7.68 -9.50 -3.71
CA GLY A 40 -6.23 -9.69 -3.59
C GLY A 40 -5.44 -8.56 -4.26
N ILE A 41 -5.84 -8.16 -5.48
CA ILE A 41 -5.21 -7.05 -6.21
C ILE A 41 -5.40 -5.72 -5.46
N GLU A 42 -6.61 -5.44 -5.00
CA GLU A 42 -6.92 -4.21 -4.24
C GLU A 42 -6.06 -4.10 -2.98
N LYS A 43 -6.00 -5.18 -2.17
CA LYS A 43 -5.21 -5.19 -0.94
C LYS A 43 -3.71 -5.20 -1.18
N GLY A 44 -3.24 -5.88 -2.22
CA GLY A 44 -1.84 -5.82 -2.65
C GLY A 44 -1.43 -4.40 -3.02
N TYR A 45 -2.27 -3.69 -3.79
CA TYR A 45 -2.01 -2.31 -4.19
C TYR A 45 -1.98 -1.34 -3.00
N GLU A 46 -2.94 -1.43 -2.08
CA GLU A 46 -2.97 -0.61 -0.85
C GLU A 46 -1.66 -0.72 -0.06
N LYS A 47 -1.20 -1.96 0.17
CA LYS A 47 0.04 -2.25 0.89
C LYS A 47 1.27 -1.75 0.13
N ALA A 48 1.33 -1.93 -1.19
CA ALA A 48 2.44 -1.45 -2.02
C ALA A 48 2.53 0.08 -2.04
N LEU A 49 1.39 0.76 -2.12
CA LEU A 49 1.29 2.21 -2.05
C LEU A 49 1.77 2.72 -0.69
N GLU A 50 1.40 2.06 0.41
CA GLU A 50 1.89 2.39 1.74
C GLU A 50 3.41 2.19 1.86
N LEU A 51 3.94 1.08 1.33
CA LEU A 51 5.38 0.82 1.31
C LEU A 51 6.14 1.90 0.53
N GLY A 52 5.60 2.32 -0.63
CA GLY A 52 6.16 3.40 -1.44
C GLY A 52 6.19 4.75 -0.70
N LYS A 53 5.13 5.08 0.07
CA LYS A 53 5.14 6.27 0.94
C LYS A 53 6.25 6.21 1.99
N LEU A 54 6.46 5.04 2.59
CA LEU A 54 7.54 4.83 3.56
C LEU A 54 8.92 4.95 2.91
N HIS A 55 9.08 4.44 1.69
CA HIS A 55 10.32 4.56 0.90
C HIS A 55 10.67 6.02 0.60
N GLY A 56 9.69 6.81 0.14
CA GLY A 56 9.88 8.24 -0.09
C GLY A 56 10.32 8.99 1.16
N ARG A 57 9.76 8.65 2.33
CA ARG A 57 10.22 9.23 3.61
C ARG A 57 11.64 8.81 3.97
N ALA A 58 12.00 7.56 3.73
CA ALA A 58 13.35 7.06 3.95
C ALA A 58 14.39 7.79 3.09
N LEU A 59 14.03 8.18 1.85
CA LEU A 59 14.88 9.03 1.01
C LEU A 59 15.04 10.42 1.62
N ILE A 60 13.94 11.10 1.95
CA ILE A 60 13.99 12.46 2.53
C ILE A 60 14.78 12.49 3.84
N TRP A 61 14.54 11.56 4.76
CA TRP A 61 15.26 11.52 6.04
C TRP A 61 16.75 11.21 5.86
N ARG A 62 17.13 10.43 4.85
CA ARG A 62 18.54 10.16 4.53
C ARG A 62 19.23 11.40 4.01
N GLU A 63 18.63 12.07 3.02
CA GLU A 63 19.20 13.31 2.46
C GLU A 63 19.32 14.41 3.53
N ARG A 64 18.35 14.53 4.42
CA ARG A 64 18.41 15.48 5.55
C ARG A 64 19.53 15.16 6.56
N SER A 65 19.97 13.91 6.62
CA SER A 65 21.05 13.45 7.51
C SER A 65 22.44 13.53 6.86
N SER A 66 22.55 13.30 5.54
CA SER A 66 23.80 13.45 4.78
C SER A 66 24.19 14.92 4.64
N LEU A 67 23.22 15.82 4.43
CA LEU A 67 23.48 17.27 4.38
C LEU A 67 24.01 17.85 5.70
N SER A 68 23.80 17.16 6.83
CA SER A 68 24.41 17.55 8.11
C SER A 68 25.92 17.32 8.12
N GLU A 69 26.46 16.41 7.30
CA GLU A 69 27.90 16.13 7.19
C GLU A 69 28.55 16.88 6.01
N GLU A 70 27.82 17.06 4.90
CA GLU A 70 28.33 17.74 3.69
C GLU A 70 28.56 19.25 3.87
N ALA A 71 28.05 19.87 4.94
CA ALA A 71 28.46 21.20 5.36
C ALA A 71 29.96 21.30 5.70
N VAL A 72 30.68 20.17 5.79
CA VAL A 72 32.12 20.11 6.09
C VAL A 72 32.99 19.77 4.88
N GLN A 73 32.48 19.17 3.80
CA GLN A 73 33.32 18.82 2.63
C GLN A 73 32.55 18.94 1.31
N MET A 74 32.84 20.03 0.57
CA MET A 74 32.49 20.18 -0.85
C MET A 74 33.32 19.23 -1.73
N ASP A 75 32.75 18.93 -2.89
CA ASP A 75 33.31 18.28 -4.08
C ASP A 75 33.49 16.75 -4.06
N ASN A 76 32.52 16.01 -4.63
CA ASN A 76 32.68 15.52 -6.01
C ASN A 76 31.47 14.71 -6.55
N ALA A 77 31.28 14.84 -7.86
CA ALA A 77 30.56 13.93 -8.78
C ALA A 77 29.01 13.91 -8.72
N LYS A 78 28.39 14.89 -9.39
CA LYS A 78 26.96 14.86 -9.75
C LYS A 78 26.75 14.44 -11.20
N SER A 79 26.33 13.19 -11.42
CA SER A 79 25.48 12.84 -12.56
C SER A 79 24.03 12.83 -12.05
N GLU A 80 23.46 14.01 -11.82
CA GLU A 80 22.12 14.14 -11.25
C GLU A 80 21.06 14.24 -12.34
N THR A 81 20.03 13.41 -12.22
CA THR A 81 18.78 13.54 -12.97
C THR A 81 18.00 14.76 -12.46
N LEU A 82 17.13 15.33 -13.29
CA LEU A 82 16.31 16.51 -12.99
C LEU A 82 15.50 16.40 -11.68
N ASP A 83 15.14 15.16 -11.29
CA ASP A 83 14.37 14.86 -10.09
C ASP A 83 15.21 14.95 -8.80
N SER A 84 16.49 14.58 -8.84
CA SER A 84 17.42 14.74 -7.69
C SER A 84 17.64 16.21 -7.33
N LEU A 85 17.73 17.09 -8.34
CA LEU A 85 17.90 18.54 -8.12
C LEU A 85 16.69 19.17 -7.41
N ARG A 86 15.47 18.81 -7.83
CA ARG A 86 14.23 19.30 -7.21
C ARG A 86 14.06 18.77 -5.79
N LEU A 87 14.40 17.51 -5.55
CA LEU A 87 14.36 16.93 -4.22
C LEU A 87 15.35 17.62 -3.28
N GLY A 88 16.58 17.88 -3.76
CA GLY A 88 17.59 18.62 -3.00
C GLY A 88 17.14 20.03 -2.61
N GLU A 89 16.48 20.77 -3.50
CA GLU A 89 15.95 22.11 -3.18
C GLU A 89 14.86 22.07 -2.08
N VAL A 90 13.94 21.10 -2.14
CA VAL A 90 12.90 20.92 -1.11
C VAL A 90 13.52 20.49 0.22
N VAL A 91 14.50 19.58 0.18
CA VAL A 91 15.21 19.09 1.37
C VAL A 91 15.97 20.22 2.05
N ASN A 92 16.61 21.13 1.31
CA ASN A 92 17.31 22.30 1.86
C ASN A 92 16.40 23.27 2.60
N ARG A 93 15.08 23.24 2.36
CA ARG A 93 14.09 24.07 3.09
C ARG A 93 13.60 23.39 4.38
N LEU A 94 13.92 22.13 4.61
CA LEU A 94 13.53 21.38 5.81
C LEU A 94 14.58 21.51 6.91
N SER A 95 14.16 21.32 8.17
CA SER A 95 15.10 21.29 9.29
C SER A 95 16.10 20.14 9.12
N GLN A 96 17.38 20.46 9.27
CA GLN A 96 18.44 19.46 9.25
C GLN A 96 18.30 18.52 10.45
N LEU A 97 18.60 17.25 10.22
CA LEU A 97 18.51 16.21 11.24
C LEU A 97 19.92 15.94 11.77
N SER A 98 20.05 15.81 13.08
CA SER A 98 21.32 15.42 13.66
C SER A 98 21.66 14.00 13.22
N ASP A 99 22.85 13.85 12.67
CA ASP A 99 23.29 12.54 12.27
C ASP A 99 23.80 11.73 13.48
N ASN A 100 23.22 10.55 13.68
CA ASN A 100 23.59 9.64 14.76
C ASN A 100 23.67 8.23 14.18
N THR A 101 24.69 7.45 14.57
CA THR A 101 24.89 6.06 14.13
C THR A 101 23.65 5.18 14.34
N ARG A 102 22.89 5.40 15.43
CA ARG A 102 21.62 4.72 15.69
C ARG A 102 20.54 5.14 14.69
N PHE A 103 20.48 6.43 14.36
CA PHE A 103 19.51 6.99 13.43
C PHE A 103 19.75 6.47 12.00
N ARG A 104 21.00 6.50 11.53
CA ARG A 104 21.41 5.93 10.23
C ARG A 104 21.01 4.47 10.08
N ARG A 105 21.31 3.64 11.08
CA ARG A 105 20.93 2.22 11.06
C ARG A 105 19.42 2.01 10.94
N HIS A 106 18.60 2.89 11.51
CA HIS A 106 17.14 2.83 11.35
C HIS A 106 16.71 3.25 9.94
N ILE A 107 17.32 4.30 9.38
CA ILE A 107 17.06 4.76 8.01
C ILE A 107 17.44 3.69 6.99
N ASP A 108 18.63 3.10 7.08
CA ASP A 108 19.10 2.05 6.16
C ASP A 108 18.19 0.82 6.21
N GLY A 109 17.77 0.44 7.43
CA GLY A 109 16.81 -0.63 7.63
C GLY A 109 15.45 -0.32 6.99
N LEU A 110 14.96 0.92 7.13
CA LEU A 110 13.72 1.35 6.48
C LEU A 110 13.87 1.33 4.95
N TYR A 111 14.95 1.89 4.41
CA TYR A 111 15.20 1.94 2.97
C TYR A 111 15.24 0.55 2.36
N THR A 112 16.03 -0.36 2.95
CA THR A 112 16.14 -1.74 2.47
C THR A 112 14.80 -2.48 2.53
N SER A 113 14.05 -2.32 3.63
CA SER A 113 12.74 -2.99 3.77
C SER A 113 11.64 -2.43 2.86
N SER A 114 11.80 -1.20 2.38
CA SER A 114 10.82 -0.48 1.54
C SER A 114 11.23 -0.40 0.07
N ASP A 115 12.38 -0.95 -0.31
CA ASP A 115 12.85 -0.97 -1.69
C ASP A 115 12.00 -1.92 -2.55
N GLY A 116 11.14 -1.32 -3.37
CA GLY A 116 10.24 -2.03 -4.27
C GLY A 116 10.94 -2.80 -5.39
N SER A 117 12.22 -2.54 -5.67
CA SER A 117 12.97 -3.30 -6.69
C SER A 117 13.28 -4.73 -6.25
N THR A 118 13.33 -4.95 -4.93
CA THR A 118 13.66 -6.24 -4.31
C THR A 118 12.43 -7.06 -3.92
N VAL A 119 11.23 -6.55 -4.19
CA VAL A 119 9.96 -7.21 -3.85
C VAL A 119 9.62 -8.26 -4.91
N ALA A 120 9.29 -9.47 -4.45
CA ALA A 120 8.79 -10.55 -5.30
C ALA A 120 7.44 -10.16 -5.92
N LYS A 121 7.24 -10.50 -7.20
CA LYS A 121 6.06 -10.08 -8.00
C LYS A 121 5.16 -11.25 -8.37
N ASP A 122 5.46 -12.44 -7.87
CA ASP A 122 4.61 -13.62 -7.94
C ASP A 122 3.58 -13.60 -6.81
N ASN A 123 2.53 -14.40 -6.95
CA ASN A 123 1.43 -14.50 -5.98
C ASN A 123 1.49 -15.81 -5.19
N SER A 124 2.70 -16.27 -4.86
CA SER A 124 2.87 -17.42 -3.97
C SER A 124 2.60 -17.01 -2.52
N ASP A 125 2.13 -17.94 -1.70
CA ASP A 125 1.87 -17.67 -0.27
C ASP A 125 3.13 -17.16 0.46
N GLU A 126 4.30 -17.64 0.04
CA GLU A 126 5.60 -17.20 0.58
C GLU A 126 5.91 -15.75 0.19
N ALA A 127 5.73 -15.37 -1.09
CA ALA A 127 5.94 -13.99 -1.55
C ALA A 127 4.98 -13.00 -0.87
N VAL A 128 3.71 -13.38 -0.68
CA VAL A 128 2.71 -12.56 0.01
C VAL A 128 3.11 -12.36 1.49
N THR A 129 3.51 -13.44 2.16
CA THR A 129 3.94 -13.38 3.57
C THR A 129 5.20 -12.53 3.73
N GLU A 130 6.19 -12.71 2.87
CA GLU A 130 7.43 -11.91 2.88
C GLU A 130 7.12 -10.43 2.68
N PHE A 131 6.22 -10.10 1.77
CA PHE A 131 5.79 -8.73 1.52
C PHE A 131 5.09 -8.10 2.73
N ASP A 132 4.22 -8.84 3.40
CA ASP A 132 3.56 -8.39 4.64
C ASP A 132 4.57 -8.16 5.76
N ASP A 133 5.55 -9.04 5.90
CA ASP A 133 6.66 -8.88 6.86
C ASP A 133 7.53 -7.67 6.53
N ARG A 134 7.76 -7.37 5.24
CA ARG A 134 8.46 -6.15 4.81
C ARG A 134 7.68 -4.91 5.18
N VAL A 135 6.37 -4.88 4.91
CA VAL A 135 5.49 -3.76 5.27
C VAL A 135 5.47 -3.54 6.79
N ALA A 136 5.33 -4.61 7.59
CA ALA A 136 5.35 -4.52 9.05
C ALA A 136 6.70 -3.98 9.58
N ARG A 137 7.82 -4.50 9.06
CA ARG A 137 9.17 -4.02 9.42
C ARG A 137 9.37 -2.56 9.04
N ALA A 138 8.98 -2.16 7.84
CA ALA A 138 9.08 -0.78 7.37
C ALA A 138 8.27 0.17 8.28
N LYS A 139 7.02 -0.18 8.62
CA LYS A 139 6.20 0.61 9.57
C LYS A 139 6.87 0.76 10.93
N ALA A 140 7.40 -0.34 11.48
CA ALA A 140 8.09 -0.32 12.77
C ALA A 140 9.32 0.60 12.75
N LYS A 141 10.14 0.53 11.69
CA LYS A 141 11.32 1.41 11.54
C LYS A 141 10.92 2.87 11.36
N ALA A 142 9.93 3.14 10.51
CA ALA A 142 9.42 4.49 10.30
C ALA A 142 8.90 5.11 11.60
N LYS A 143 8.22 4.34 12.45
CA LYS A 143 7.75 4.80 13.77
C LYS A 143 8.89 5.18 14.70
N VAL A 144 9.96 4.38 14.72
CA VAL A 144 11.15 4.69 15.52
C VAL A 144 11.82 5.97 15.03
N ILE A 145 12.00 6.13 13.72
CA ILE A 145 12.59 7.33 13.13
C ILE A 145 11.73 8.55 13.42
N ALA A 146 10.42 8.48 13.20
CA ALA A 146 9.46 9.53 13.50
C ALA A 146 9.57 10.01 14.96
N ASN A 147 9.69 9.08 15.91
CA ASN A 147 9.90 9.41 17.32
C ASN A 147 11.26 10.07 17.61
N ILE A 148 12.33 9.67 16.91
CA ILE A 148 13.66 10.29 17.05
C ILE A 148 13.64 11.73 16.53
N VAL A 149 12.94 11.95 15.41
CA VAL A 149 12.87 13.24 14.72
C VAL A 149 11.81 14.18 15.33
N GLY A 150 10.80 13.64 16.00
CA GLY A 150 9.64 14.38 16.47
C GLY A 150 8.61 14.70 15.37
N GLU A 151 8.61 13.94 14.28
CA GLU A 151 7.69 14.11 13.14
C GLU A 151 6.52 13.11 13.20
N SER A 152 5.32 13.51 12.76
CA SER A 152 4.17 12.60 12.70
C SER A 152 4.17 11.75 11.43
N LEU A 153 3.91 10.45 11.57
CA LEU A 153 3.75 9.56 10.41
C LEU A 153 2.43 9.77 9.66
N ASN A 154 1.43 10.35 10.31
CA ASN A 154 0.18 10.69 9.67
C ASN A 154 0.29 12.17 9.27
N SER A 155 0.12 12.45 7.97
CA SER A 155 -0.29 13.79 7.58
C SER A 155 -1.73 13.90 8.07
N THR A 156 -1.93 14.58 9.19
CA THR A 156 -3.24 15.20 9.41
C THR A 156 -3.44 16.08 8.18
N PRO A 157 -4.44 15.83 7.31
CA PRO A 157 -4.82 16.87 6.38
C PRO A 157 -5.08 18.08 7.27
N ALA A 158 -4.44 19.20 6.99
CA ALA A 158 -4.65 20.41 7.77
C ALA A 158 -6.16 20.67 7.80
N SER A 159 -6.80 20.32 8.92
CA SER A 159 -8.13 20.75 9.25
C SER A 159 -8.01 22.25 9.46
N ASN A 160 -8.33 23.03 8.42
CA ASN A 160 -8.85 24.40 8.43
C ASN A 160 -8.45 25.16 7.16
N VAL A 161 -9.23 24.99 6.08
CA VAL A 161 -9.90 26.13 5.43
C VAL A 161 -11.32 25.66 5.14
N GLY A 162 -12.29 26.28 5.79
CA GLY A 162 -13.70 26.00 5.55
C GLY A 162 -14.05 26.26 4.09
N ILE A 163 -14.60 25.24 3.42
CA ILE A 163 -15.44 25.46 2.25
C ILE A 163 -16.81 25.77 2.84
N GLU A 164 -16.99 27.04 3.12
CA GLU A 164 -18.26 27.64 3.50
C GLU A 164 -19.21 27.45 2.32
N ASP A 165 -20.31 26.74 2.57
CA ASP A 165 -21.62 27.04 2.00
C ASP A 165 -21.70 27.31 0.48
N ALA A 166 -21.87 26.25 -0.33
CA ALA A 166 -22.26 26.40 -1.74
C ALA A 166 -23.28 25.36 -2.25
N THR A 167 -24.03 24.70 -1.35
CA THR A 167 -25.14 23.82 -1.76
C THR A 167 -26.48 24.24 -1.17
N GLY A 168 -26.64 25.53 -0.87
CA GLY A 168 -27.93 26.17 -0.68
C GLY A 168 -28.58 26.56 -2.01
N LEU A 169 -29.06 25.59 -2.78
CA LEU A 169 -29.99 25.84 -3.88
C LEU A 169 -31.34 25.21 -3.54
N GLN A 170 -32.13 25.99 -2.80
CA GLN A 170 -33.58 25.83 -2.79
C GLN A 170 -34.08 26.05 -4.21
N ALA A 171 -34.65 25.01 -4.81
CA ALA A 171 -35.62 25.16 -5.88
C ALA A 171 -36.98 24.77 -5.32
N ARG A 172 -37.69 25.78 -4.83
CA ARG A 172 -39.15 25.78 -4.73
C ARG A 172 -39.69 25.90 -6.16
N HIS A 173 -40.44 24.91 -6.63
CA HIS A 173 -41.82 25.09 -7.11
C HIS A 173 -42.51 23.76 -7.37
#